data_AF-A0A6A2WIK0-F1
#
_entry.id   AF-A0A6A2WIK0-F1
#
_cell.length_a   1.000
_cell.length_b   1.000
_cell.length_c   1.000
_cell.angle_alpha   90.00
_cell.angle_beta   90.00
_cell.angle_gamma   90.00
#
_symmetry.space_group_name_H-M   'P 1'
#
loop_
_entity.id
_entity.type
_entity.pdbx_description
1 polymer ?
#
loop_
_entity_poly.entity_id
_entity_poly.type
_entity_poly.pdbx_seq_one_letter_code
_entity_poly.pdbx_strand_id
1 'polypeptide(L)'
;MKYNPRVSSSRRKSRKAHFTAPSSVRRVLMSAPLSSDLRSKYNIRSMPVRKDDEVQVVRGTYKGREGKVVQVYRRKWVIHVERITREKVNGSTVNVGINPSKCVITKLRLDKDRKSLLDRKAKGRAATDKDKAEKFSAEDIMQSVD
;
A
#
# COMPACT_ATOMS: atom_id res chain seq x y z
N MET A 1 -21.29 11.45 6.00
CA MET A 1 -21.33 12.27 4.77
C MET A 1 -20.01 13.05 4.64
N LYS A 2 -19.57 13.44 3.45
CA LYS A 2 -18.30 14.17 3.26
C LYS A 2 -18.50 15.68 3.53
N TYR A 3 -18.01 16.20 4.65
CA TYR A 3 -18.28 17.60 5.08
C TYR A 3 -17.33 18.66 4.50
N ASN A 4 -16.08 18.30 4.16
CA ASN A 4 -15.07 19.28 3.73
C ASN A 4 -15.39 19.86 2.33
N PRO A 5 -15.60 21.18 2.15
CA PRO A 5 -15.96 21.76 0.86
C PRO A 5 -14.85 21.64 -0.21
N ARG A 6 -13.58 21.50 0.18
CA ARG A 6 -12.42 21.47 -0.73
C ARG A 6 -12.24 20.16 -1.50
N VAL A 7 -12.91 19.08 -1.09
CA VAL A 7 -12.78 17.74 -1.71
C VAL A 7 -14.03 17.46 -2.53
N SER A 8 -13.92 16.97 -3.76
CA SER A 8 -15.12 16.61 -4.55
C SER A 8 -15.55 15.16 -4.32
N SER A 9 -16.85 14.90 -4.25
CA SER A 9 -17.45 13.54 -4.30
C SER A 9 -17.80 13.09 -5.73
N SER A 10 -17.60 13.95 -6.74
CA SER A 10 -17.95 13.64 -8.12
C SER A 10 -17.06 12.52 -8.67
N ARG A 11 -17.69 11.41 -9.11
CA ARG A 11 -17.04 10.27 -9.74
C ARG A 11 -16.13 10.68 -10.91
N ARG A 12 -16.55 11.64 -11.73
CA ARG A 12 -15.78 12.13 -12.88
C ARG A 12 -14.49 12.82 -12.45
N LYS A 13 -14.57 13.70 -11.45
CA LYS A 13 -13.39 14.43 -10.91
C LYS A 13 -12.40 13.46 -10.26
N SER A 14 -12.87 12.51 -9.45
CA SER A 14 -12.01 11.52 -8.79
C SER A 14 -11.30 10.58 -9.78
N ARG A 15 -12.00 10.11 -10.82
CA ARG A 15 -11.38 9.28 -11.87
C ARG A 15 -10.33 10.05 -12.66
N LYS A 16 -10.62 11.30 -13.05
CA LYS A 16 -9.65 12.16 -13.74
C LYS A 16 -8.39 12.32 -12.89
N ALA A 17 -8.54 12.72 -11.63
CA ALA A 17 -7.43 12.90 -10.69
C ALA A 17 -6.57 11.63 -10.54
N HIS A 18 -7.18 10.44 -10.48
CA HIS A 18 -6.44 9.18 -10.41
C HIS A 18 -5.65 8.90 -11.69
N PHE A 19 -6.30 8.87 -12.87
CA PHE A 19 -5.64 8.44 -14.10
C PHE A 19 -4.64 9.46 -14.66
N THR A 20 -4.83 10.74 -14.39
CA THR A 20 -3.89 11.81 -14.80
C THR A 20 -2.89 12.17 -13.71
N ALA A 21 -2.80 11.40 -12.61
CA ALA A 21 -1.88 11.69 -11.51
C ALA A 21 -0.41 11.72 -11.98
N PRO A 22 0.42 12.67 -11.48
CA PRO A 22 1.85 12.70 -11.73
C PRO A 22 2.58 11.57 -10.96
N SER A 23 3.83 11.29 -11.33
CA SER A 23 4.61 10.15 -10.79
C SER A 23 4.75 10.14 -9.26
N SER A 24 4.90 11.31 -8.64
CA SER A 24 4.98 11.46 -7.18
C SER A 24 3.69 11.03 -6.47
N VAL A 25 2.55 11.39 -7.03
CA VAL A 25 1.22 10.99 -6.52
C VAL A 25 0.99 9.49 -6.78
N ARG A 26 1.35 9.00 -7.97
CA ARG A 26 1.27 7.56 -8.30
C ARG A 26 2.11 6.72 -7.35
N ARG A 27 3.28 7.19 -6.93
CA ARG A 27 4.11 6.50 -5.92
C ARG A 27 3.32 6.22 -4.64
N VAL A 28 2.57 7.21 -4.16
CA VAL A 28 1.80 7.09 -2.91
C VAL A 28 0.59 6.18 -3.12
N LEU A 29 -0.13 6.35 -4.24
CA LEU A 29 -1.30 5.53 -4.59
C LEU A 29 -0.93 4.07 -4.84
N MET A 30 0.27 3.80 -5.37
CA MET A 30 0.82 2.45 -5.55
C MET A 30 1.50 1.94 -4.27
N SER A 31 0.77 2.01 -3.15
CA SER A 31 1.17 1.39 -1.88
C SER A 31 0.64 -0.03 -1.76
N ALA A 32 1.40 -0.90 -1.11
CA ALA A 32 0.98 -2.23 -0.72
C ALA A 32 0.90 -2.36 0.82
N PRO A 33 0.01 -3.20 1.36
CA PRO A 33 0.00 -3.56 2.77
C PRO A 33 1.30 -4.26 3.18
N LEU A 34 1.72 -4.05 4.43
CA LEU A 34 2.82 -4.80 5.04
C LEU A 34 2.33 -6.15 5.60
N SER A 35 3.22 -7.13 5.74
CA SER A 35 2.99 -8.37 6.48
C SER A 35 2.72 -8.10 7.97
N SER A 36 2.13 -9.06 8.68
CA SER A 36 1.91 -8.98 10.14
C SER A 36 3.18 -8.58 10.88
N ASP A 37 4.29 -9.21 10.56
CA ASP A 37 5.56 -9.06 11.28
C ASP A 37 6.13 -7.65 11.10
N LEU A 38 6.06 -7.13 9.87
CA LEU A 38 6.47 -5.76 9.56
C LEU A 38 5.52 -4.72 10.18
N ARG A 39 4.22 -5.03 10.29
CA ARG A 39 3.25 -4.15 10.96
C ARG A 39 3.56 -4.05 12.44
N SER A 40 3.80 -5.17 13.11
CA SER A 40 4.16 -5.19 14.53
C SER A 40 5.48 -4.47 14.77
N LYS A 41 6.47 -4.66 13.89
CA LYS A 41 7.79 -4.02 14.01
C LYS A 41 7.77 -2.50 13.82
N TYR A 42 7.04 -1.99 12.84
CA TYR A 42 7.07 -0.57 12.46
C TYR A 42 5.80 0.22 12.81
N ASN A 43 4.80 -0.43 13.39
CA ASN A 43 3.47 0.12 13.73
C ASN A 43 2.79 0.88 12.57
N ILE A 44 2.92 0.37 11.34
CA ILE A 44 2.29 0.97 10.16
C ILE A 44 1.65 -0.09 9.26
N ARG A 45 0.55 0.26 8.58
CA ARG A 45 -0.24 -0.71 7.80
C ARG A 45 0.23 -0.90 6.36
N SER A 46 0.74 0.15 5.71
CA SER A 46 1.08 0.14 4.28
C SER A 46 2.24 1.06 3.91
N MET A 47 2.96 0.67 2.86
CA MET A 47 4.10 1.41 2.31
C MET A 47 4.07 1.49 0.78
N PRO A 48 4.54 2.61 0.18
CA PRO A 48 4.84 2.68 -1.25
C PRO A 48 5.84 1.62 -1.67
N VAL A 49 5.47 0.79 -2.65
CA VAL A 49 6.33 -0.28 -3.17
C VAL A 49 7.54 0.32 -3.89
N ARG A 50 8.72 -0.24 -3.65
CA ARG A 50 9.97 0.09 -4.33
C ARG A 50 10.53 -1.13 -5.07
N LYS A 51 11.45 -0.84 -6.00
CA LYS A 51 12.33 -1.87 -6.55
C LYS A 51 13.09 -2.51 -5.39
N ASP A 52 13.28 -3.81 -5.48
CA ASP A 52 13.97 -4.65 -4.49
C ASP A 52 13.26 -4.89 -3.15
N ASP A 53 12.02 -4.42 -2.98
CA ASP A 53 11.16 -4.97 -1.91
C ASP A 53 10.78 -6.42 -2.27
N GLU A 54 10.66 -7.29 -1.27
CA GLU A 54 10.06 -8.62 -1.47
C GLU A 54 8.56 -8.56 -1.20
N VAL A 55 7.79 -9.20 -2.08
CA VAL A 55 6.33 -9.22 -2.02
C VAL A 55 5.79 -10.63 -2.20
N GLN A 56 4.70 -10.91 -1.49
CA GLN A 56 3.87 -12.08 -1.67
C GLN A 56 2.56 -11.68 -2.34
N VAL A 57 2.11 -12.44 -3.34
CA VAL A 57 0.82 -12.21 -4.00
C VAL A 57 -0.29 -12.89 -3.20
N VAL A 58 -1.31 -12.13 -2.80
CA VAL A 58 -2.43 -12.64 -1.98
C VAL A 58 -3.72 -12.86 -2.76
N ARG A 59 -3.84 -12.28 -3.96
CA ARG A 59 -5.06 -12.37 -4.80
C ARG A 59 -4.74 -12.62 -6.27
N GLY A 60 -5.61 -13.37 -6.94
CA GLY A 60 -5.53 -13.68 -8.37
C GLY A 60 -4.78 -14.99 -8.66
N THR A 61 -4.52 -15.27 -9.93
CA THR A 61 -3.96 -16.54 -10.42
C THR A 61 -2.59 -16.88 -9.83
N TYR A 62 -1.78 -15.87 -9.52
CA TYR A 62 -0.42 -16.05 -8.97
C TYR A 62 -0.38 -16.00 -7.43
N LYS A 63 -1.52 -16.20 -6.75
CA LYS A 63 -1.60 -16.21 -5.28
C LYS A 63 -0.63 -17.24 -4.68
N GLY A 64 -0.01 -16.88 -3.56
CA GLY A 64 0.95 -17.73 -2.83
C GLY A 64 2.37 -17.63 -3.35
N ARG A 65 2.59 -17.03 -4.53
CA ARG A 65 3.94 -16.80 -5.05
C ARG A 65 4.58 -15.60 -4.38
N GLU A 66 5.87 -15.73 -4.11
CA GLU A 66 6.73 -14.70 -3.56
C GLU A 66 7.84 -14.35 -4.54
N GLY A 67 8.26 -13.09 -4.50
CA GLY A 67 9.38 -12.65 -5.30
C GLY A 67 9.75 -11.22 -5.03
N LYS A 68 10.92 -10.85 -5.52
CA LYS A 68 11.44 -9.50 -5.44
C LYS A 68 10.81 -8.61 -6.50
N VAL A 69 10.52 -7.36 -6.18
CA VAL A 69 9.99 -6.39 -7.14
C VAL A 69 11.11 -5.95 -8.09
N VAL A 70 11.03 -6.35 -9.34
CA VAL A 70 12.01 -6.04 -10.39
C VAL A 70 11.86 -4.60 -10.87
N GLN A 71 10.62 -4.15 -11.07
CA GLN A 71 10.32 -2.81 -11.55
C GLN A 71 8.91 -2.36 -11.14
N VAL A 72 8.77 -1.06 -10.92
CA VAL A 72 7.48 -0.40 -10.59
C VAL A 72 7.07 0.46 -11.79
N TYR A 73 6.16 -0.06 -12.62
CA TYR A 73 5.70 0.61 -13.83
C TYR A 73 4.51 1.53 -13.51
N ARG A 74 4.81 2.72 -12.98
CA ARG A 74 3.78 3.68 -12.52
C ARG A 74 2.84 4.16 -13.62
N ARG A 75 3.30 4.29 -14.87
CA ARG A 75 2.45 4.73 -15.99
C ARG A 75 1.31 3.73 -16.27
N LYS A 76 1.52 2.44 -16.05
CA LYS A 76 0.56 1.33 -16.24
C LYS A 76 -0.09 0.84 -14.94
N TRP A 77 0.21 1.46 -13.79
CA TRP A 77 -0.35 1.07 -12.48
C TRP A 77 -0.03 -0.37 -12.05
N VAL A 78 1.11 -0.91 -12.49
CA VAL A 78 1.52 -2.30 -12.19
C VAL A 78 2.94 -2.38 -11.64
N ILE A 79 3.19 -3.41 -10.85
CA ILE A 79 4.50 -3.88 -10.44
C ILE A 79 4.83 -5.17 -11.19
N HIS A 80 6.09 -5.38 -11.49
CA HIS A 80 6.59 -6.65 -11.99
C HIS A 80 7.41 -7.31 -10.89
N VAL A 81 7.07 -8.56 -10.60
CA VAL A 81 7.66 -9.36 -9.53
C VAL A 81 8.44 -10.49 -10.18
N GLU A 82 9.60 -10.79 -9.62
CA GLU A 82 10.44 -11.89 -10.04
C GLU A 82 9.68 -13.22 -9.98
N ARG A 83 9.95 -14.14 -10.91
CA ARG A 83 9.28 -15.47 -11.03
C ARG A 83 7.78 -15.42 -11.33
N ILE A 84 7.20 -14.23 -11.52
CA ILE A 84 5.84 -14.04 -12.02
C ILE A 84 5.90 -13.67 -13.50
N THR A 85 6.11 -14.70 -14.30
CA THR A 85 6.22 -14.62 -15.75
C THR A 85 5.13 -15.44 -16.43
N ARG A 86 4.93 -15.16 -17.72
CA ARG A 86 4.15 -15.98 -18.64
C ARG A 86 4.99 -16.20 -19.89
N GLU A 87 4.93 -17.39 -20.44
CA GLU A 87 5.57 -17.74 -21.69
C GLU A 87 4.75 -17.21 -22.88
N LYS A 88 5.45 -16.73 -23.91
CA LYS A 88 4.85 -16.40 -25.21
C LYS A 88 4.89 -17.63 -26.11
N VAL A 89 4.13 -17.59 -27.21
CA VAL A 89 4.13 -18.65 -28.24
C VAL A 89 5.54 -18.92 -28.81
N ASN A 90 6.42 -17.92 -28.81
CA ASN A 90 7.81 -18.04 -29.28
C ASN A 90 8.80 -18.54 -28.21
N GLY A 91 8.34 -19.07 -27.07
CA GLY A 91 9.19 -19.60 -25.98
C GLY A 91 9.83 -18.55 -25.06
N SER A 92 9.78 -17.25 -25.40
CA SER A 92 10.31 -16.20 -24.54
C SER A 92 9.38 -15.91 -23.36
N THR A 93 9.96 -15.62 -22.18
CA THR A 93 9.18 -15.28 -20.98
C THR A 93 9.01 -13.77 -20.82
N VAL A 94 7.83 -13.35 -20.36
CA VAL A 94 7.55 -11.94 -20.03
C VAL A 94 6.94 -11.81 -18.65
N ASN A 95 7.32 -10.73 -17.96
CA ASN A 95 6.79 -10.43 -16.63
C ASN A 95 5.31 -10.06 -16.70
N VAL A 96 4.51 -10.66 -15.83
CA VAL A 96 3.10 -10.29 -15.68
C VAL A 96 2.99 -9.09 -14.75
N GLY A 97 2.16 -8.11 -15.12
CA GLY A 97 1.91 -6.93 -14.29
C GLY A 97 0.89 -7.24 -13.19
N ILE A 98 1.26 -6.98 -11.94
CA ILE A 98 0.37 -7.15 -10.79
C ILE A 98 0.07 -5.77 -10.18
N ASN A 99 -1.16 -5.57 -9.70
CA ASN A 99 -1.48 -4.37 -8.95
C ASN A 99 -0.94 -4.49 -7.50
N PRO A 100 -0.23 -3.49 -6.95
CA PRO A 100 0.38 -3.58 -5.62
C PRO A 100 -0.63 -3.83 -4.49
N SER A 101 -1.90 -3.42 -4.63
CA SER A 101 -2.95 -3.72 -3.65
C SER A 101 -3.31 -5.22 -3.54
N LYS A 102 -2.90 -6.03 -4.52
CA LYS A 102 -3.06 -7.50 -4.53
C LYS A 102 -1.83 -8.23 -3.94
N CYS A 103 -0.84 -7.47 -3.46
CA CYS A 103 0.38 -7.98 -2.86
C CYS A 103 0.48 -7.56 -1.40
N VAL A 104 1.30 -8.29 -0.65
CA VAL A 104 1.74 -7.94 0.70
C VAL A 104 3.26 -7.85 0.68
N ILE A 105 3.83 -6.78 1.25
CA ILE A 105 5.28 -6.65 1.37
C ILE A 105 5.75 -7.53 2.53
N THR A 106 6.69 -8.42 2.25
CA THR A 106 7.29 -9.34 3.23
C THR A 106 8.64 -8.83 3.73
N LYS A 107 9.45 -8.23 2.86
CA LYS A 107 10.70 -7.54 3.24
C LYS A 107 10.83 -6.18 2.57
N LEU A 108 11.33 -5.20 3.33
CA LEU A 108 11.53 -3.84 2.87
C LEU A 108 13.00 -3.58 2.53
N ARG A 109 13.28 -2.99 1.36
CA ARG A 109 14.59 -2.39 1.10
C ARG A 109 14.69 -1.06 1.85
N LEU A 110 15.49 -1.02 2.92
CA LEU A 110 15.65 0.17 3.75
C LEU A 110 16.72 1.12 3.19
N ASP A 111 16.35 2.38 3.02
CA ASP A 111 17.24 3.51 2.74
C ASP A 111 16.95 4.64 3.75
N LYS A 112 17.79 5.68 3.79
CA LYS A 112 17.64 6.82 4.71
C LYS A 112 16.22 7.42 4.67
N ASP A 113 15.69 7.60 3.46
CA ASP A 113 14.37 8.19 3.24
C ASP A 113 13.21 7.24 3.57
N ARG A 114 13.42 5.92 3.48
CA ARG A 114 12.42 4.92 3.88
C ARG A 114 12.32 4.89 5.38
N LYS A 115 13.46 4.91 6.08
CA LYS A 115 13.51 4.94 7.54
C LYS A 115 12.80 6.20 8.05
N SER A 116 13.15 7.38 7.53
CA SER A 116 12.46 8.63 7.90
C SER A 116 10.96 8.61 7.58
N LEU A 117 10.56 7.99 6.46
CA LEU A 117 9.14 7.81 6.13
C LEU A 117 8.42 6.84 7.08
N LEU A 118 9.07 5.74 7.48
CA LEU A 118 8.55 4.77 8.45
C LEU A 118 8.34 5.47 9.80
N ASP A 119 9.35 6.16 10.30
CA ASP A 119 9.31 6.85 11.59
C ASP A 119 8.22 7.93 11.61
N ARG A 120 8.13 8.73 10.55
CA ARG A 120 7.08 9.75 10.41
C ARG A 120 5.68 9.14 10.41
N LYS A 121 5.47 8.03 9.68
CA LYS A 121 4.18 7.35 9.64
C LYS A 121 3.84 6.68 10.99
N ALA A 122 4.82 6.09 11.66
CA ALA A 122 4.64 5.44 12.95
C ALA A 122 4.24 6.46 14.02
N LYS A 123 4.91 7.62 14.08
CA LYS A 123 4.54 8.73 14.96
C LYS A 123 3.11 9.22 14.71
N GLY A 124 2.75 9.41 13.44
CA GLY A 124 1.38 9.81 13.08
C GLY A 124 0.34 8.78 13.51
N ARG A 125 0.64 7.48 13.37
CA ARG A 125 -0.25 6.41 13.81
C ARG A 125 -0.43 6.39 15.32
N ALA A 126 0.67 6.51 16.07
CA ALA A 126 0.66 6.52 17.52
C ALA A 126 -0.16 7.69 18.10
N ALA A 127 -0.07 8.88 17.50
CA ALA A 127 -0.91 10.02 17.88
C ALA A 127 -2.40 9.71 17.68
N THR A 128 -2.77 9.17 16.50
CA THR A 128 -4.17 8.79 16.23
C THR A 128 -4.68 7.69 17.16
N ASP A 129 -3.83 6.76 17.57
CA ASP A 129 -4.21 5.71 18.52
C ASP A 129 -4.43 6.26 19.94
N LYS A 130 -3.64 7.24 20.37
CA LYS A 130 -3.87 7.98 21.63
C LYS A 130 -5.17 8.77 21.60
N ASP A 131 -5.39 9.57 20.56
CA ASP A 131 -6.63 10.34 20.39
C ASP A 131 -7.87 9.44 20.41
N LYS A 132 -7.73 8.21 19.87
CA LYS A 132 -8.80 7.22 19.89
C LYS A 132 -9.00 6.64 21.30
N ALA A 133 -7.94 6.32 22.02
CA ALA A 133 -8.03 5.84 23.39
C ALA A 133 -8.67 6.87 24.34
N GLU A 134 -8.34 8.15 24.17
CA GLU A 134 -8.90 9.25 24.98
C GLU A 134 -10.39 9.52 24.67
N LYS A 135 -10.82 9.34 23.42
CA LYS A 135 -12.22 9.57 23.00
C LYS A 135 -13.19 8.42 23.26
N PHE A 136 -12.67 7.25 23.60
CA PHE A 136 -13.46 6.05 23.91
C PHE A 136 -13.04 5.53 25.28
N SER A 137 -13.11 6.39 26.29
CA SER A 137 -12.85 6.00 27.67
C SER A 137 -13.86 4.93 28.11
N ALA A 138 -13.48 4.08 29.06
CA ALA A 138 -14.36 2.98 29.51
C ALA A 138 -15.70 3.48 30.08
N GLU A 139 -15.71 4.71 30.61
CA GLU A 139 -16.90 5.39 31.15
C GLU A 139 -17.88 5.80 30.04
N ASP A 140 -17.39 6.28 28.89
CA ASP A 140 -18.24 6.66 27.75
C ASP A 140 -18.87 5.44 27.04
N ILE A 141 -18.19 4.29 27.05
CA ILE A 141 -18.71 3.06 26.45
C ILE A 141 -19.84 2.48 27.30
N MET A 142 -19.72 2.52 28.63
CA MET A 142 -20.76 2.04 29.56
C MET A 142 -22.05 2.87 29.50
N GLN A 143 -21.95 4.20 29.32
CA GLN A 143 -23.13 5.08 29.18
C GLN A 143 -23.90 4.94 27.85
N SER A 144 -23.33 4.25 26.85
CA SER A 144 -23.95 4.09 25.52
C SER A 144 -24.70 2.77 25.32
N VAL A 145 -24.75 1.92 26.35
CA VAL A 145 -25.36 0.57 26.31
C VAL A 145 -26.68 0.49 27.09
N ASP A 146 -27.14 1.59 27.68
CA ASP A 146 -28.50 1.70 28.24
C ASP A 146 -29.54 2.11 27.19
#